data_AF-A0A1E1MT85-F1
#
_entry.id   AF-A0A1E1MT85-F1
#
_cell.length_a   1.000
_cell.length_b   1.000
_cell.length_c   1.000
_cell.angle_alpha   90.00
_cell.angle_beta   90.00
_cell.angle_gamma   90.00
#
_symmetry.space_group_name_H-M   'P 1'
#
loop_
_entity.id
_entity.type
_entity.pdbx_description
1 polymer ?
#
loop_
_entity_poly.entity_id
_entity_poly.type
_entity_poly.pdbx_seq_one_letter_code
_entity_poly.pdbx_strand_id
1 'polypeptide(L)'
;MVTQVSAGLVALQLTIMILVLGFTAPNSVFRPAGIPLISVCTYLELPFVRKISNNLLRAFIGAAGVYVNILYIDTVLLHKWSFENKGPASALGGLEPVPKSRRRQKSNAHSPHESNAERLLFGAEISLQSRFPTTKWPIKNIPPFRTQDPAYKPTKSEFLQGSLIKLALYVFLLDLTSLAPKSDNAVNFGDSRIPFFSRASIITRDELITRIAGILGYWTVQYIIIQTIYASFAIVAVTFDITAAASWPPVFGSVSDSYSIRRFWG
;
A
#
# COMPACT_ATOMS: atom_id res chain seq x y z
N MET A 1 9.58 -3.16 23.35
CA MET A 1 9.92 -1.73 23.18
C MET A 1 10.13 -1.33 21.72
N VAL A 2 11.15 -1.85 21.00
CA VAL A 2 11.46 -1.43 19.60
C VAL A 2 10.25 -1.49 18.66
N THR A 3 9.57 -2.64 18.58
CA THR A 3 8.39 -2.83 17.73
C THR A 3 7.26 -1.87 18.08
N GLN A 4 7.05 -1.60 19.37
CA GLN A 4 6.00 -0.70 19.84
C GLN A 4 6.26 0.75 19.45
N VAL A 5 7.52 1.18 19.49
CA VAL A 5 7.93 2.53 19.04
C VAL A 5 7.66 2.69 17.54
N SER A 6 8.11 1.73 16.72
CA SER A 6 7.86 1.80 15.27
C SER A 6 6.37 1.76 14.93
N ALA A 7 5.60 0.87 15.56
CA ALA A 7 4.15 0.81 15.37
C ALA A 7 3.45 2.12 15.82
N GLY A 8 3.91 2.73 16.92
CA GLY A 8 3.41 4.01 17.40
C GLY A 8 3.68 5.16 16.43
N LEU A 9 4.84 5.19 15.78
CA LEU A 9 5.16 6.17 14.75
C LEU A 9 4.27 6.02 13.51
N VAL A 10 4.03 4.79 13.05
CA VAL A 10 3.10 4.51 11.95
C VAL A 10 1.67 4.91 12.33
N ALA A 11 1.24 4.60 13.56
CA ALA A 11 -0.07 5.00 14.06
C ALA A 11 -0.21 6.53 14.08
N LEU A 12 0.82 7.26 14.51
CA LEU A 12 0.85 8.72 14.50
C LEU A 12 0.70 9.28 13.08
N GLN A 13 1.38 8.70 12.09
CA GLN A 13 1.23 9.09 10.68
C GLN A 13 -0.20 8.90 10.18
N LEU A 14 -0.81 7.76 10.48
CA LEU A 14 -2.20 7.50 10.14
C LEU A 14 -3.14 8.48 10.84
N THR A 15 -2.92 8.78 12.12
CA THR A 15 -3.71 9.78 12.85
C THR A 15 -3.59 11.17 12.20
N ILE A 16 -2.39 11.60 11.81
CA ILE A 16 -2.20 12.86 11.09
C ILE A 16 -2.98 12.86 9.77
N MET A 17 -2.90 11.78 9.00
CA MET A 17 -3.63 11.65 7.73
C MET A 17 -5.15 11.71 7.93
N ILE A 18 -5.69 10.99 8.91
CA ILE A 18 -7.12 10.97 9.27
C ILE A 18 -7.60 12.39 9.63
N LEU A 19 -6.86 13.09 10.50
CA LEU A 19 -7.22 14.43 10.94
C LEU A 19 -7.18 15.42 9.77
N VAL A 20 -6.16 15.33 8.91
CA VAL A 20 -6.07 16.21 7.75
C VAL A 20 -7.21 15.97 6.77
N LEU A 21 -7.56 14.71 6.48
CA LEU A 21 -8.66 14.38 5.56
C LEU A 21 -10.04 14.79 6.10
N GLY A 22 -10.27 14.62 7.40
CA GLY A 22 -11.56 14.89 8.05
C GLY A 22 -11.81 16.37 8.36
N PHE A 23 -10.76 17.14 8.63
CA PHE A 23 -10.90 18.48 9.22
C PHE A 23 -10.26 19.62 8.41
N THR A 24 -9.62 19.33 7.27
CA THR A 24 -9.05 20.39 6.42
C THR A 24 -9.74 20.50 5.08
N ALA A 25 -10.00 21.74 4.65
CA ALA A 25 -10.47 22.03 3.30
C ALA A 25 -9.43 21.62 2.24
N PRO A 26 -9.84 21.27 1.01
CA PRO A 26 -8.95 20.81 -0.07
C PRO A 26 -7.74 21.69 -0.38
N ASN A 27 -7.88 23.00 -0.25
CA ASN A 27 -6.83 23.98 -0.57
C ASN A 27 -6.19 24.57 0.68
N SER A 28 -6.38 23.94 1.85
CA SER A 28 -5.78 24.37 3.10
C SER A 28 -4.26 24.25 3.07
N VAL A 29 -3.57 25.26 3.58
CA VAL A 29 -2.10 25.28 3.75
C VAL A 29 -1.62 24.24 4.78
N PHE A 30 -2.51 23.75 5.65
CA PHE A 30 -2.18 22.69 6.61
C PHE A 30 -1.94 21.32 5.94
N ARG A 31 -2.42 21.12 4.71
CA ARG A 31 -2.21 19.87 3.96
C ARG A 31 -0.74 19.66 3.58
N PRO A 32 -0.06 20.57 2.84
CA PRO A 32 1.35 20.38 2.56
C PRO A 32 2.22 20.38 3.83
N ALA A 33 1.81 21.08 4.90
CA ALA A 33 2.50 21.06 6.18
C ALA A 33 2.50 19.67 6.86
N GLY A 34 1.59 18.76 6.50
CA GLY A 34 1.60 17.40 7.02
C GLY A 34 2.72 16.52 6.49
N ILE A 35 3.26 16.79 5.29
CA ILE A 35 4.40 16.04 4.72
C ILE A 35 5.61 16.00 5.65
N PRO A 36 6.20 17.13 6.06
CA PRO A 36 7.40 17.07 6.90
C PRO A 36 7.14 16.31 8.21
N LEU A 37 5.93 16.40 8.79
CA LEU A 37 5.58 15.66 10.01
C LEU A 37 5.56 14.14 9.79
N ILE A 38 4.87 13.66 8.75
CA ILE A 38 4.82 12.23 8.45
C ILE A 38 6.19 11.71 7.99
N SER A 39 6.97 12.51 7.27
CA SER A 39 8.32 12.14 6.82
C SER A 39 9.31 12.06 7.98
N VAL A 40 9.21 12.96 8.97
CA VAL A 40 9.98 12.86 10.22
C VAL A 40 9.61 11.58 10.97
N CYS A 41 8.34 11.21 11.04
CA CYS A 41 7.93 9.94 11.66
C CYS A 41 8.60 8.74 10.99
N THR A 42 8.61 8.68 9.64
CA THR A 42 9.32 7.62 8.90
C THR A 42 10.81 7.64 9.17
N TYR A 43 11.43 8.82 9.14
CA TYR A 43 12.86 8.95 9.41
C TYR A 43 13.24 8.42 10.79
N LEU A 44 12.44 8.74 11.81
CA LEU A 44 12.61 8.25 13.17
C LEU A 44 12.32 6.75 13.29
N GLU A 45 11.40 6.21 12.50
CA GLU A 45 10.99 4.81 12.52
C GLU A 45 12.06 3.86 11.97
N LEU A 46 12.74 4.23 10.88
CA LEU A 46 13.66 3.36 10.13
C LEU A 46 14.78 2.73 11.00
N PRO A 47 15.46 3.46 11.91
CA PRO A 47 16.46 2.87 12.80
C PRO A 47 15.90 1.80 13.75
N PHE A 48 14.64 1.94 14.19
CA PHE A 48 13.99 0.96 15.06
C PHE A 48 13.55 -0.27 14.27
N VAL A 49 13.02 -0.10 13.07
CA VAL A 49 12.62 -1.21 12.19
C VAL A 49 13.80 -2.16 11.94
N ARG A 50 15.00 -1.62 11.72
CA ARG A 50 16.22 -2.43 11.53
C ARG A 50 16.53 -3.37 12.72
N LYS A 51 16.10 -3.00 13.93
CA LYS A 51 16.30 -3.78 15.17
C LYS A 51 15.21 -4.83 15.41
N ILE A 52 14.17 -4.90 14.58
CA ILE A 52 13.13 -5.94 14.66
C ILE A 52 13.73 -7.28 14.20
N SER A 53 13.66 -8.30 15.06
CA SER A 53 14.23 -9.63 14.80
C SER A 53 13.42 -10.45 13.79
N ASN A 54 12.09 -10.33 13.81
CA ASN A 54 11.22 -11.02 12.88
C ASN A 54 11.25 -10.34 11.49
N ASN A 55 11.69 -11.08 10.47
CA ASN A 55 11.85 -10.55 9.10
C ASN A 55 10.55 -10.05 8.48
N LEU A 56 9.45 -10.77 8.66
CA LEU A 56 8.15 -10.41 8.10
C LEU A 56 7.61 -9.13 8.77
N LEU A 57 7.67 -9.06 10.09
CA LEU A 57 7.24 -7.90 10.86
C LEU A 57 8.11 -6.67 10.54
N ARG A 58 9.42 -6.86 10.39
CA ARG A 58 10.35 -5.83 9.96
C ARG A 58 9.99 -5.28 8.57
N ALA A 59 9.77 -6.18 7.61
CA ALA A 59 9.39 -5.78 6.25
C ALA A 59 8.05 -5.05 6.23
N PHE A 60 7.06 -5.56 6.97
CA PHE A 60 5.73 -4.95 7.05
C PHE A 60 5.77 -3.55 7.66
N ILE A 61 6.31 -3.40 8.87
CA ILE A 61 6.34 -2.11 9.56
C ILE A 61 7.15 -1.09 8.76
N GLY A 62 8.35 -1.47 8.30
CA GLY A 62 9.17 -0.58 7.47
C GLY A 62 8.49 -0.15 6.17
N ALA A 63 7.75 -1.05 5.51
CA ALA A 63 6.98 -0.69 4.33
C ALA A 63 5.78 0.21 4.67
N ALA A 64 5.10 -0.03 5.80
CA ALA A 64 3.94 0.75 6.23
C ALA A 64 4.27 2.24 6.40
N GLY A 65 5.36 2.56 7.10
CA GLY A 65 5.78 3.95 7.32
C GLY A 65 6.07 4.71 6.02
N VAL A 66 6.76 4.06 5.08
CA VAL A 66 7.03 4.65 3.75
C VAL A 66 5.75 4.76 2.94
N TYR A 67 4.91 3.73 2.97
CA TYR A 67 3.66 3.68 2.24
C TYR A 67 2.69 4.77 2.66
N VAL A 68 2.57 5.08 3.95
CA VAL A 68 1.70 6.17 4.43
C VAL A 68 2.14 7.53 3.89
N ASN A 69 3.45 7.76 3.64
CA ASN A 69 3.91 8.98 2.99
C ASN A 69 3.41 9.06 1.54
N ILE A 70 3.54 7.97 0.79
CA ILE A 70 3.08 7.89 -0.59
C ILE A 70 1.57 8.09 -0.65
N LEU A 71 0.83 7.41 0.21
CA LEU A 71 -0.62 7.51 0.29
C LEU A 71 -1.08 8.92 0.70
N TYR A 72 -0.35 9.59 1.59
CA TYR A 72 -0.64 10.98 1.95
C TYR A 72 -0.48 11.91 0.75
N ILE A 73 0.63 11.80 0.02
CA ILE A 73 0.87 12.59 -1.20
C ILE A 73 -0.26 12.34 -2.20
N ASP A 74 -0.57 11.09 -2.49
CA ASP A 74 -1.59 10.69 -3.46
C ASP A 74 -2.99 11.20 -3.06
N THR A 75 -3.43 10.87 -1.86
CA THR A 75 -4.82 11.10 -1.42
C THR A 75 -5.05 12.54 -0.97
N VAL A 76 -4.15 13.11 -0.16
CA VAL A 76 -4.35 14.41 0.48
C VAL A 76 -3.95 15.56 -0.44
N LEU A 77 -2.87 15.41 -1.22
CA LEU A 77 -2.30 16.51 -2.01
C LEU A 77 -2.68 16.44 -3.49
N LEU A 78 -2.56 15.27 -4.13
CA LEU A 78 -2.85 15.13 -5.55
C LEU A 78 -4.35 15.06 -5.81
N HIS A 79 -5.04 14.10 -5.19
CA HIS A 79 -6.49 13.94 -5.30
C HIS A 79 -7.29 14.96 -4.48
N LYS A 80 -6.68 15.49 -3.41
CA LYS A 80 -7.31 16.43 -2.48
C LYS A 80 -8.65 15.93 -1.94
N TRP A 81 -8.70 14.67 -1.50
CA TRP A 81 -9.89 14.16 -0.81
C TRP A 81 -10.22 15.02 0.41
N SER A 82 -11.51 15.26 0.65
CA SER A 82 -11.99 16.10 1.74
C SER A 82 -13.39 15.70 2.17
N PHE A 83 -13.67 15.81 3.46
CA PHE A 83 -14.98 15.51 4.02
C PHE A 83 -16.09 16.35 3.38
N GLU A 84 -15.86 17.65 3.16
CA GLU A 84 -16.87 18.58 2.63
C GLU A 84 -17.35 18.15 1.23
N ASN A 85 -16.43 17.65 0.41
CA ASN A 85 -16.75 17.17 -0.93
C ASN A 85 -17.25 15.72 -0.93
N LYS A 86 -16.99 14.93 0.13
CA LYS A 86 -17.16 13.47 0.19
C LYS A 86 -16.55 12.77 -1.04
N GLY A 87 -15.38 13.25 -1.48
CA GLY A 87 -14.75 12.85 -2.75
C GLY A 87 -13.48 13.65 -3.09
N PRO A 88 -12.82 13.32 -4.21
CA PRO A 88 -11.63 14.02 -4.68
C PRO A 88 -11.97 15.43 -5.18
N ALA A 89 -11.12 16.39 -4.81
CA ALA A 89 -11.32 17.79 -5.16
C ALA A 89 -10.46 18.25 -6.34
N SER A 90 -9.50 17.45 -6.78
CA SER A 90 -8.48 17.78 -7.77
C SER A 90 -8.34 16.68 -8.82
N ALA A 91 -8.12 17.11 -10.07
CA ALA A 91 -7.84 16.22 -11.20
C ALA A 91 -6.35 15.80 -11.28
N LEU A 92 -5.46 16.41 -10.48
CA LEU A 92 -4.02 16.16 -10.53
C LEU A 92 -3.66 14.70 -10.21
N GLY A 93 -4.43 14.03 -9.35
CA GLY A 93 -4.25 12.61 -9.07
C GLY A 93 -4.81 11.66 -10.14
N GLY A 94 -5.53 12.20 -11.15
CA GLY A 94 -6.09 11.41 -12.25
C GLY A 94 -7.52 10.90 -12.02
N LEU A 95 -8.11 11.15 -10.84
CA LEU A 95 -9.55 10.94 -10.60
C LEU A 95 -10.36 12.17 -11.03
N GLU A 96 -11.59 11.93 -11.48
CA GLU A 96 -12.52 13.00 -11.85
C GLU A 96 -12.97 13.77 -10.59
N PRO A 97 -12.70 15.07 -10.50
CA PRO A 97 -13.03 15.84 -9.31
C PRO A 97 -14.55 16.04 -9.18
N VAL A 98 -15.04 16.12 -7.94
CA VAL A 98 -16.46 16.44 -7.68
C VAL A 98 -16.82 17.78 -8.36
N PRO A 99 -17.92 17.85 -9.15
CA PRO A 99 -18.29 19.08 -9.87
C PRO A 99 -18.44 20.31 -8.95
N LYS A 100 -17.93 21.47 -9.38
CA LYS A 100 -17.93 22.71 -8.58
C LYS A 100 -19.34 23.16 -8.16
N SER A 101 -20.36 22.94 -9.00
CA SER A 101 -21.77 23.23 -8.68
C SER A 101 -22.25 22.46 -7.44
N ARG A 102 -21.92 21.16 -7.38
CA ARG A 102 -22.25 20.28 -6.26
C ARG A 102 -21.49 20.64 -4.97
N ARG A 103 -20.27 21.18 -5.09
CA ARG A 103 -19.49 21.67 -3.94
C ARG A 103 -20.11 22.93 -3.33
N ARG A 104 -20.47 23.91 -4.16
CA ARG A 104 -21.13 25.16 -3.74
C ARG A 104 -22.49 24.91 -3.10
N GLN A 105 -23.26 23.95 -3.62
CA GLN A 105 -24.55 23.61 -3.03
C GLN A 105 -24.41 22.98 -1.63
N LYS A 106 -23.38 22.16 -1.40
CA LYS A 106 -23.09 21.57 -0.08
C LYS A 106 -22.46 22.53 0.92
N SER A 107 -21.62 23.48 0.49
CA SER A 107 -21.09 24.51 1.40
C SER A 107 -22.21 25.37 1.99
N ASN A 108 -23.25 25.62 1.19
CA ASN A 108 -24.40 26.41 1.62
C ASN A 108 -25.45 25.59 2.38
N ALA A 109 -25.43 24.25 2.25
CA ALA A 109 -26.32 23.32 2.92
C ALA A 109 -25.65 22.61 4.10
N HIS A 110 -24.63 23.23 4.73
CA HIS A 110 -23.99 22.68 5.94
C HIS A 110 -25.07 22.44 6.99
N SER A 111 -25.35 21.17 7.25
CA SER A 111 -26.22 20.77 8.34
C SER A 111 -25.50 21.12 9.65
N PRO A 112 -26.14 21.85 10.58
CA PRO A 112 -25.55 22.20 11.87
C PRO A 112 -25.24 20.97 12.77
N HIS A 113 -25.51 19.75 12.30
CA HIS A 113 -25.29 18.49 13.01
C HIS A 113 -24.19 17.58 12.42
N GLU A 114 -23.30 18.08 11.55
CA GLU A 114 -22.16 17.26 11.09
C GLU A 114 -21.21 16.95 12.27
N SER A 115 -21.27 15.72 12.77
CA SER A 115 -20.56 15.29 13.96
C SER A 115 -19.06 15.11 13.69
N ASN A 116 -18.21 15.50 14.65
CA ASN A 116 -16.78 15.23 14.62
C ASN A 116 -16.46 13.73 14.43
N ALA A 117 -17.35 12.85 14.89
CA ALA A 117 -17.24 11.41 14.69
C ALA A 117 -17.34 11.02 13.21
N GLU A 118 -18.20 11.69 12.42
CA GLU A 118 -18.33 11.43 10.98
C GLU A 118 -17.09 11.87 10.21
N ARG A 119 -16.49 12.99 10.63
CA ARG A 119 -15.22 13.49 10.05
C ARG A 119 -14.06 12.53 10.32
N LEU A 120 -13.97 12.01 11.55
CA LEU A 120 -12.98 11.00 11.92
C LEU A 120 -13.20 9.70 11.15
N LEU A 121 -14.46 9.24 11.05
CA LEU A 121 -14.80 8.03 10.31
C LEU A 121 -14.43 8.17 8.82
N PHE A 122 -14.80 9.28 8.19
CA PHE A 122 -14.41 9.57 6.80
C PHE A 122 -12.89 9.58 6.63
N GLY A 123 -12.17 10.26 7.53
CA GLY A 123 -10.71 10.28 7.51
C GLY A 123 -10.12 8.88 7.61
N ALA A 124 -10.65 8.03 8.49
CA ALA A 124 -10.23 6.64 8.66
C ALA A 124 -10.53 5.79 7.42
N GLU A 125 -11.75 5.84 6.90
CA GLU A 125 -12.16 5.09 5.70
C GLU A 125 -11.25 5.40 4.51
N ILE A 126 -10.96 6.68 4.27
CA ILE A 126 -10.12 7.10 3.14
C ILE A 126 -8.63 6.81 3.40
N SER A 127 -8.15 6.92 4.63
CA SER A 127 -6.74 6.63 4.97
C SER A 127 -6.40 5.14 4.91
N LEU A 128 -7.39 4.28 5.10
CA LEU A 128 -7.23 2.82 5.07
C LEU A 128 -7.48 2.22 3.69
N GLN A 129 -7.88 3.03 2.71
CA GLN A 129 -8.12 2.60 1.35
C GLN A 129 -7.05 3.13 0.40
N SER A 130 -6.62 2.27 -0.51
CA SER A 130 -5.90 2.66 -1.71
C SER A 130 -6.69 2.24 -2.92
N ARG A 131 -6.51 2.92 -4.05
CA ARG A 131 -7.17 2.57 -5.32
C ARG A 131 -8.70 2.78 -5.33
N PHE A 132 -9.30 3.08 -4.18
CA PHE A 132 -10.70 3.43 -3.95
C PHE A 132 -11.74 2.51 -4.63
N PRO A 133 -11.58 1.18 -4.58
CA PRO A 133 -12.31 0.22 -5.42
C PRO A 133 -13.83 0.21 -5.24
N THR A 134 -14.33 0.55 -4.05
CA THR A 134 -15.77 0.58 -3.72
C THR A 134 -16.38 1.96 -3.81
N THR A 135 -15.57 2.99 -4.08
CA THR A 135 -16.05 4.36 -4.21
C THR A 135 -16.59 4.63 -5.61
N LYS A 136 -17.12 5.84 -5.82
CA LYS A 136 -17.47 6.34 -7.17
C LYS A 136 -16.25 6.71 -8.01
N TRP A 137 -15.06 6.73 -7.41
CA TRP A 137 -13.80 7.14 -8.03
C TRP A 137 -12.74 6.05 -7.90
N PRO A 138 -12.99 4.82 -8.38
CA PRO A 138 -11.93 3.83 -8.45
C PRO A 138 -10.83 4.33 -9.40
N ILE A 139 -9.57 4.05 -9.07
CA ILE A 139 -8.50 4.30 -10.02
C ILE A 139 -8.67 3.42 -11.27
N LYS A 140 -8.04 3.83 -12.37
CA LYS A 140 -8.09 3.06 -13.61
C LYS A 140 -7.38 1.71 -13.43
N ASN A 141 -7.79 0.72 -14.21
CA ASN A 141 -7.14 -0.59 -14.34
C ASN A 141 -7.01 -1.45 -13.07
N ILE A 142 -7.87 -1.26 -12.07
CA ILE A 142 -7.92 -2.20 -10.93
C ILE A 142 -8.10 -3.62 -11.48
N PRO A 143 -7.21 -4.57 -11.14
CA PRO A 143 -7.33 -5.95 -11.60
C PRO A 143 -8.70 -6.54 -11.22
N PRO A 144 -9.43 -7.16 -12.16
CA PRO A 144 -10.72 -7.77 -11.84
C PRO A 144 -10.53 -9.06 -11.04
N PHE A 145 -11.54 -9.46 -10.26
CA PHE A 145 -11.53 -10.74 -9.55
C PHE A 145 -11.55 -11.94 -10.51
N ARG A 146 -12.18 -11.79 -11.67
CA ARG A 146 -12.20 -12.77 -12.77
C ARG A 146 -11.95 -12.04 -14.09
N THR A 147 -11.01 -12.53 -14.89
CA THR A 147 -10.69 -11.92 -16.19
C THR A 147 -11.83 -12.05 -17.19
N GLN A 148 -12.60 -13.15 -17.12
CA GLN A 148 -13.72 -13.42 -18.01
C GLN A 148 -14.97 -12.59 -17.69
N ASP A 149 -15.10 -12.15 -16.44
CA ASP A 149 -16.21 -11.31 -15.97
C ASP A 149 -15.66 -10.20 -15.07
N PRO A 150 -15.27 -9.05 -15.65
CA PRO A 150 -14.74 -7.91 -14.89
C PRO A 150 -15.74 -7.29 -13.90
N ALA A 151 -17.05 -7.54 -14.06
CA ALA A 151 -18.07 -7.03 -13.15
C ALA A 151 -18.29 -7.95 -11.93
N TYR A 152 -17.75 -9.17 -11.97
CA TYR A 152 -17.87 -10.14 -10.88
C TYR A 152 -17.28 -9.61 -9.57
N LYS A 153 -18.08 -9.72 -8.51
CA LYS A 153 -17.67 -9.45 -7.12
C LYS A 153 -17.90 -10.71 -6.29
N PRO A 154 -16.88 -11.22 -5.59
CA PRO A 154 -17.03 -12.43 -4.80
C PRO A 154 -17.94 -12.20 -3.60
N THR A 155 -18.67 -13.24 -3.21
CA THR A 155 -19.36 -13.27 -1.92
C THR A 155 -18.36 -13.33 -0.77
N LYS A 156 -18.78 -13.00 0.46
CA LYS A 156 -17.93 -13.07 1.67
C LYS A 156 -17.28 -14.45 1.83
N SER A 157 -18.06 -15.52 1.68
CA SER A 157 -17.56 -16.90 1.83
C SER A 157 -16.53 -17.27 0.75
N GLU A 158 -16.84 -17.03 -0.52
CA GLU A 158 -15.93 -17.33 -1.64
C GLU A 158 -14.60 -16.57 -1.50
N PHE A 159 -14.68 -15.27 -1.14
CA PHE A 159 -13.50 -14.45 -0.94
C PHE A 159 -12.63 -14.96 0.20
N LEU A 160 -13.23 -15.30 1.36
CA LEU A 160 -12.49 -15.78 2.52
C LEU A 160 -11.84 -17.14 2.24
N GLN A 161 -12.54 -18.07 1.62
CA GLN A 161 -11.98 -19.36 1.21
C GLN A 161 -10.78 -19.17 0.26
N GLY A 162 -10.96 -18.39 -0.80
CA GLY A 162 -9.89 -18.11 -1.75
C GLY A 162 -8.69 -17.39 -1.13
N SER A 163 -8.93 -16.46 -0.21
CA SER A 163 -7.88 -15.71 0.49
C SER A 163 -7.13 -16.57 1.49
N LEU A 164 -7.81 -17.48 2.21
CA LEU A 164 -7.16 -18.42 3.13
C LEU A 164 -6.27 -19.41 2.39
N ILE A 165 -6.73 -19.96 1.26
CA ILE A 165 -5.91 -20.86 0.42
C ILE A 165 -4.67 -20.12 -0.08
N LYS A 166 -4.84 -18.89 -0.60
CA LYS A 166 -3.72 -18.05 -1.04
C LYS A 166 -2.75 -17.76 0.10
N LEU A 167 -3.26 -17.39 1.28
CA LEU A 167 -2.43 -17.10 2.45
C LEU A 167 -1.62 -18.33 2.86
N ALA A 168 -2.25 -19.50 2.94
CA ALA A 168 -1.57 -20.75 3.26
C ALA A 168 -0.47 -21.06 2.24
N LEU A 169 -0.75 -20.89 0.94
CA LEU A 169 0.22 -21.07 -0.13
C LEU A 169 1.39 -20.08 0.00
N TYR A 170 1.12 -18.80 0.23
CA TYR A 170 2.18 -17.79 0.33
C TYR A 170 3.04 -17.96 1.58
N VAL A 171 2.44 -18.32 2.72
CA VAL A 171 3.19 -18.66 3.93
C VAL A 171 4.06 -19.89 3.69
N PHE A 172 3.54 -20.93 3.05
CA PHE A 172 4.31 -22.12 2.66
C PHE A 172 5.48 -21.76 1.73
N LEU A 173 5.26 -20.94 0.70
CA LEU A 173 6.32 -20.50 -0.20
C LEU A 173 7.39 -19.67 0.52
N LEU A 174 7.00 -18.81 1.48
CA LEU A 174 7.96 -18.10 2.32
C LEU A 174 8.75 -19.07 3.20
N ASP A 175 8.11 -20.09 3.74
CA ASP A 175 8.78 -21.10 4.56
C ASP A 175 9.80 -21.91 3.74
N LEU A 176 9.49 -22.24 2.49
CA LEU A 176 10.46 -22.86 1.57
C LEU A 176 11.71 -21.99 1.35
N THR A 177 11.62 -20.67 1.46
CA THR A 177 12.80 -19.80 1.36
C THR A 177 13.75 -19.95 2.55
N SER A 178 13.28 -20.48 3.68
CA SER A 178 14.13 -20.80 4.83
C SER A 178 15.03 -22.03 4.57
N LEU A 179 14.66 -22.87 3.60
CA LEU A 179 15.43 -24.04 3.17
C LEU A 179 16.55 -23.67 2.20
N ALA A 180 16.52 -22.46 1.64
CA ALA A 180 17.58 -22.01 0.76
C ALA A 180 18.91 -22.01 1.54
N PRO A 181 20.01 -22.50 0.95
CA PRO A 181 21.33 -22.40 1.56
C PRO A 181 21.57 -20.95 1.97
N LYS A 182 22.06 -20.74 3.20
CA LYS A 182 22.54 -19.43 3.62
C LYS A 182 23.76 -19.10 2.76
N SER A 183 23.52 -18.54 1.58
CA SER A 183 24.55 -18.08 0.68
C SER A 183 25.40 -17.05 1.44
N ASP A 184 26.70 -17.10 1.21
CA ASP A 184 27.60 -16.08 1.73
C ASP A 184 27.34 -14.78 0.97
N ASN A 185 26.26 -14.08 1.36
CA ASN A 185 25.79 -12.89 0.67
C ASN A 185 26.84 -11.78 0.71
N ALA A 186 27.68 -11.75 1.73
CA ALA A 186 28.80 -10.82 1.82
C ALA A 186 29.83 -11.09 0.72
N VAL A 187 30.08 -12.36 0.37
CA VAL A 187 30.98 -12.74 -0.72
C VAL A 187 30.32 -12.57 -2.09
N ASN A 188 29.06 -12.99 -2.24
CA ASN A 188 28.35 -13.01 -3.52
C ASN A 188 27.81 -11.65 -3.95
N PHE A 189 27.54 -10.75 -3.00
CA PHE A 189 26.95 -9.41 -3.24
C PHE A 189 27.75 -8.28 -2.56
N GLY A 190 29.02 -8.50 -2.24
CA GLY A 190 29.88 -7.49 -1.61
C GLY A 190 30.20 -6.29 -2.52
N ASP A 191 30.70 -5.21 -1.91
CA ASP A 191 30.90 -3.90 -2.56
C ASP A 191 31.79 -3.97 -3.82
N SER A 192 32.79 -4.85 -3.82
CA SER A 192 33.68 -5.05 -4.97
C SER A 192 32.95 -5.55 -6.22
N ARG A 193 31.76 -6.15 -6.07
CA ARG A 193 30.89 -6.62 -7.15
C ARG A 193 29.87 -5.57 -7.59
N ILE A 194 29.74 -4.41 -6.94
CA ILE A 194 28.80 -3.37 -7.37
C ILE A 194 29.11 -2.84 -8.79
N PRO A 195 30.37 -2.49 -9.16
CA PRO A 195 30.63 -1.77 -10.39
C PRO A 195 30.71 -2.71 -11.61
N PHE A 196 29.54 -3.16 -12.08
CA PHE A 196 29.36 -4.14 -13.15
C PHE A 196 30.08 -3.77 -14.46
N PHE A 197 29.82 -2.57 -14.99
CA PHE A 197 30.38 -2.17 -16.29
C PHE A 197 31.90 -2.00 -16.26
N SER A 198 32.47 -1.52 -15.16
CA SER A 198 33.93 -1.38 -15.00
C SER A 198 34.66 -2.73 -14.91
N ARG A 199 33.93 -3.78 -14.54
CA ARG A 199 34.45 -5.13 -14.35
C ARG A 199 34.01 -6.10 -15.45
N ALA A 200 33.40 -5.63 -16.54
CA ALA A 200 32.76 -6.49 -17.53
C ALA A 200 33.69 -7.59 -18.10
N SER A 201 35.00 -7.32 -18.19
CA SER A 201 36.02 -8.28 -18.66
C SER A 201 36.35 -9.40 -17.68
N ILE A 202 36.00 -9.26 -16.40
CA ILE A 202 36.33 -10.21 -15.31
C ILE A 202 35.09 -10.80 -14.63
N ILE A 203 33.89 -10.58 -15.18
CA ILE A 203 32.65 -11.17 -14.67
C ILE A 203 32.56 -12.63 -15.12
N THR A 204 32.48 -13.54 -14.15
CA THR A 204 32.33 -14.97 -14.42
C THR A 204 30.87 -15.34 -14.72
N ARG A 205 30.66 -16.48 -15.39
CA ARG A 205 29.31 -17.03 -15.62
C ARG A 205 28.57 -17.28 -14.29
N ASP A 206 29.27 -17.81 -13.30
CA ASP A 206 28.69 -18.08 -11.98
C ASP A 206 28.23 -16.79 -11.30
N GLU A 207 29.04 -15.72 -11.36
CA GLU A 207 28.66 -14.42 -10.83
C GLU A 207 27.40 -13.87 -11.52
N LEU A 208 27.30 -14.02 -12.85
CA LEU A 208 26.11 -13.61 -13.59
C LEU A 208 24.86 -14.43 -13.19
N ILE A 209 24.99 -15.74 -13.07
CA ILE A 209 23.90 -16.64 -12.63
C ILE A 209 23.45 -16.26 -11.23
N THR A 210 24.38 -16.07 -10.28
CA THR A 210 24.05 -15.67 -8.90
C THR A 210 23.32 -14.32 -8.85
N ARG A 211 23.72 -13.36 -9.67
CA ARG A 211 23.02 -12.06 -9.75
C ARG A 211 21.61 -12.20 -10.29
N ILE A 212 21.43 -12.90 -11.40
CA ILE A 212 20.10 -13.11 -12.01
C ILE A 212 19.20 -13.86 -11.02
N ALA A 213 19.69 -14.95 -10.44
CA ALA A 213 18.95 -15.71 -9.43
C ALA A 213 18.61 -14.87 -8.20
N GLY A 214 19.55 -14.04 -7.73
CA GLY A 214 19.34 -13.11 -6.61
C GLY A 214 18.26 -12.07 -6.90
N ILE A 215 18.27 -11.46 -8.09
CA ILE A 215 17.26 -10.49 -8.52
C ILE A 215 15.88 -11.14 -8.61
N LEU A 216 15.79 -12.29 -9.29
CA LEU A 216 14.53 -13.02 -9.44
C LEU A 216 13.99 -13.49 -8.08
N GLY A 217 14.86 -14.01 -7.22
CA GLY A 217 14.51 -14.44 -5.86
C GLY A 217 14.02 -13.26 -5.01
N TYR A 218 14.73 -12.13 -5.04
CA TYR A 218 14.34 -10.92 -4.30
C TYR A 218 12.94 -10.44 -4.71
N TRP A 219 12.68 -10.26 -6.00
CA TRP A 219 11.38 -9.78 -6.48
C TRP A 219 10.26 -10.80 -6.25
N THR A 220 10.55 -12.10 -6.36
CA THR A 220 9.58 -13.17 -6.06
C THR A 220 9.21 -13.15 -4.58
N VAL A 221 10.18 -13.07 -3.68
CA VAL A 221 9.92 -12.98 -2.23
C VAL A 221 9.15 -11.71 -1.90
N GLN A 222 9.49 -10.57 -2.51
CA GLN A 222 8.76 -9.32 -2.29
C GLN A 222 7.31 -9.40 -2.75
N TYR A 223 7.05 -10.01 -3.92
CA TYR A 223 5.69 -10.28 -4.40
C TYR A 223 4.90 -11.12 -3.40
N ILE A 224 5.50 -12.21 -2.90
CA ILE A 224 4.84 -13.10 -1.94
C ILE A 224 4.57 -12.38 -0.62
N ILE A 225 5.52 -11.58 -0.10
CA ILE A 225 5.34 -10.80 1.13
C ILE A 225 4.16 -9.82 1.00
N ILE A 226 4.07 -9.08 -0.10
CA ILE A 226 2.97 -8.15 -0.35
C ILE A 226 1.63 -8.89 -0.35
N GLN A 227 1.56 -10.03 -1.05
CA GLN A 227 0.35 -10.83 -1.12
C GLN A 227 -0.05 -11.45 0.22
N THR A 228 0.91 -11.95 1.01
CA THR A 228 0.69 -12.47 2.37
C THR A 228 0.08 -11.38 3.25
N ILE A 229 0.72 -10.20 3.31
CA ILE A 229 0.26 -9.07 4.11
C ILE A 229 -1.15 -8.66 3.69
N TYR A 230 -1.37 -8.48 2.38
CA TYR A 230 -2.66 -8.08 1.83
C TYR A 230 -3.77 -9.09 2.16
N ALA A 231 -3.52 -10.37 1.95
CA ALA A 231 -4.48 -11.43 2.27
C ALA A 231 -4.80 -11.48 3.77
N SER A 232 -3.79 -11.35 4.64
CA SER A 232 -4.00 -11.30 6.09
C SER A 232 -4.93 -10.16 6.50
N PHE A 233 -4.69 -8.94 6.02
CA PHE A 233 -5.56 -7.80 6.32
C PHE A 233 -6.95 -7.97 5.73
N ALA A 234 -7.05 -8.46 4.50
CA ALA A 234 -8.33 -8.69 3.85
C ALA A 234 -9.19 -9.72 4.60
N ILE A 235 -8.58 -10.82 5.04
CA ILE A 235 -9.26 -11.85 5.84
C ILE A 235 -9.79 -11.25 7.14
N VAL A 236 -8.96 -10.52 7.89
CA VAL A 236 -9.39 -9.87 9.15
C VAL A 236 -10.51 -8.88 8.88
N ALA A 237 -10.34 -7.97 7.92
CA ALA A 237 -11.30 -6.91 7.64
C ALA A 237 -12.64 -7.44 7.13
N VAL A 238 -12.64 -8.48 6.30
CA VAL A 238 -13.87 -9.10 5.77
C VAL A 238 -14.54 -10.00 6.81
N THR A 239 -13.77 -10.71 7.65
CA THR A 239 -14.32 -11.56 8.70
C THR A 239 -15.13 -10.74 9.69
N PHE A 240 -14.57 -9.64 10.17
CA PHE A 240 -15.18 -8.73 11.15
C PHE A 240 -16.10 -7.66 10.52
N ASP A 241 -16.44 -7.79 9.24
CA ASP A 241 -17.33 -6.85 8.51
C ASP A 241 -16.87 -5.38 8.57
N ILE A 242 -15.56 -5.14 8.73
CA ILE A 242 -14.95 -3.80 8.66
C ILE A 242 -15.06 -3.27 7.23
N THR A 243 -14.86 -4.14 6.23
CA THR A 243 -15.01 -3.79 4.81
C THR A 243 -15.56 -4.98 4.03
N ALA A 244 -16.27 -4.71 2.93
CA ALA A 244 -16.77 -5.74 2.04
C ALA A 244 -15.65 -6.38 1.22
N ALA A 245 -15.83 -7.64 0.80
CA ALA A 245 -14.88 -8.37 -0.07
C ALA A 245 -14.51 -7.61 -1.36
N ALA A 246 -15.46 -6.88 -1.94
CA ALA A 246 -15.24 -6.04 -3.12
C ALA A 246 -14.22 -4.89 -2.90
N SER A 247 -13.91 -4.56 -1.63
CA SER A 247 -12.90 -3.55 -1.27
C SER A 247 -11.47 -4.08 -1.40
N TRP A 248 -11.31 -5.38 -1.63
CA TRP A 248 -10.03 -6.07 -1.69
C TRP A 248 -9.77 -6.73 -3.05
N PRO A 249 -9.74 -5.95 -4.16
CA PRO A 249 -9.40 -6.51 -5.47
C PRO A 249 -7.97 -7.09 -5.47
N PRO A 250 -7.61 -7.96 -6.42
CA PRO A 250 -6.23 -8.43 -6.54
C PRO A 250 -5.22 -7.27 -6.56
N VAL A 251 -4.08 -7.46 -5.87
CA VAL A 251 -3.03 -6.43 -5.80
C VAL A 251 -2.38 -6.23 -7.16
N PHE A 252 -2.15 -7.32 -7.88
CA PHE A 252 -1.47 -7.35 -9.16
C PHE A 252 -2.41 -7.86 -10.26
N GLY A 253 -2.16 -7.42 -11.49
CA GLY A 253 -2.74 -7.99 -12.70
C GLY A 253 -2.17 -9.37 -13.03
N SER A 254 -2.49 -9.88 -14.22
CA SER A 254 -1.91 -11.12 -14.70
C SER A 254 -0.39 -10.96 -14.90
N VAL A 255 0.38 -11.99 -14.51
CA VAL A 255 1.83 -12.02 -14.78
C VAL A 255 2.10 -11.94 -16.28
N SER A 256 1.21 -12.47 -17.13
CA SER A 256 1.32 -12.36 -18.60
C SER A 256 1.23 -10.93 -19.12
N ASP A 257 0.63 -10.02 -18.35
CA ASP A 257 0.48 -8.60 -18.69
C ASP A 257 1.63 -7.72 -18.15
N SER A 258 2.69 -8.33 -17.60
CA SER A 258 3.81 -7.61 -16.98
C SER A 258 4.75 -6.89 -17.97
N TYR A 259 4.40 -6.81 -19.25
CA TYR A 259 5.14 -6.02 -20.24
C TYR A 259 4.93 -4.50 -20.07
N SER A 260 4.06 -4.10 -19.14
CA SER A 260 3.79 -2.72 -18.76
C SER A 260 3.67 -2.62 -17.24
N ILE A 261 4.41 -1.70 -16.62
CA ILE A 261 4.32 -1.42 -15.17
C ILE A 261 2.88 -1.10 -14.79
N ARG A 262 2.17 -0.33 -15.63
CA ARG A 262 0.76 -0.03 -15.44
C ARG A 262 -0.03 -1.33 -15.32
N ARG A 263 -0.02 -2.19 -16.34
CA ARG A 263 -0.80 -3.43 -16.32
C ARG A 263 -0.42 -4.42 -15.20
N PHE A 264 0.84 -4.47 -14.79
CA PHE A 264 1.27 -5.32 -13.68
C PHE A 264 0.64 -4.87 -12.35
N TRP A 265 0.63 -3.57 -12.07
CA TRP A 265 0.05 -3.01 -10.84
C TRP A 265 -1.45 -2.70 -10.95
N GLY A 266 -1.97 -2.62 -12.18
CA GLY A 266 -3.23 -2.00 -12.57
C GLY A 266 -3.05 -0.57 -13.05
#